data_AF-A0A6M4PAE9-F1
#
_entry.id   AF-A0A6M4PAE9-F1
#
_cell.length_a   1.000
_cell.length_b   1.000
_cell.length_c   1.000
_cell.angle_alpha   90.00
_cell.angle_beta   90.00
_cell.angle_gamma   90.00
#
_symmetry.space_group_name_H-M   'P 1'
#
loop_
_entity.id
_entity.type
_entity.pdbx_description
1 polymer ?
#
loop_
_entity_poly.entity_id
_entity_poly.type
_entity_poly.pdbx_seq_one_letter_code
_entity_poly.pdbx_strand_id
1 'polypeptide(L)'
;MPCVDQTIDGNDVPWNVDLVNNNEGVLLYKWDSSYGNGYAMFFNSPDLNLGFSEQGTLIFIEAGEGYQGEIFDGGIKIGSRIADINHELVLDDTEDAHYLADDKGQFIDGIFFLAGGEEVIDNPDATIGVVRVYNYNFK
;
A
#
# COMPACT_ATOMS: atom_id res chain seq x y z
N MET A 1 6.87 -0.03 21.00
CA MET A 1 7.81 -1.15 20.76
C MET A 1 8.13 -1.13 19.28
N PRO A 2 9.35 -1.48 18.84
CA PRO A 2 9.60 -1.67 17.41
C PRO A 2 8.73 -2.84 16.91
N CYS A 3 8.04 -2.65 15.79
CA CYS A 3 7.21 -3.68 15.16
C CYS A 3 8.01 -4.33 14.04
N VAL A 4 8.04 -5.66 13.97
CA VAL A 4 8.84 -6.43 13.01
C VAL A 4 7.93 -6.96 11.92
N ASP A 5 8.29 -6.74 10.65
CA ASP A 5 7.58 -7.26 9.49
C ASP A 5 8.42 -8.30 8.74
N GLN A 6 7.77 -9.36 8.24
CA GLN A 6 8.40 -10.37 7.39
C GLN A 6 8.16 -10.00 5.93
N THR A 7 9.17 -9.36 5.35
CA THR A 7 9.21 -9.01 3.92
C THR A 7 9.03 -10.24 3.03
N ILE A 8 8.68 -10.02 1.75
CA ILE A 8 8.47 -11.09 0.75
C ILE A 8 9.71 -12.00 0.60
N ASP A 9 10.90 -11.47 0.88
CA ASP A 9 12.20 -12.16 0.92
C ASP A 9 12.44 -13.03 2.18
N GLY A 10 11.50 -13.03 3.14
CA GLY A 10 11.60 -13.74 4.41
C GLY A 10 12.47 -13.07 5.48
N ASN A 11 12.77 -11.78 5.33
CA ASN A 11 13.59 -11.03 6.30
C ASN A 11 12.75 -10.14 7.23
N ASP A 12 13.04 -10.25 8.53
CA ASP A 12 12.46 -9.45 9.62
C ASP A 12 12.99 -7.99 9.60
N VAL A 13 12.18 -7.00 9.22
CA VAL A 13 12.55 -5.57 9.20
C VAL A 13 11.72 -4.78 10.24
N PRO A 14 12.36 -4.11 11.22
CA PRO A 14 11.64 -3.35 12.24
C PRO A 14 11.33 -1.91 11.82
N TRP A 15 10.05 -1.51 11.91
CA TRP A 15 9.59 -0.14 11.64
C TRP A 15 9.38 0.64 12.95
N ASN A 16 9.81 1.92 12.95
CA ASN A 16 9.58 2.88 14.02
C ASN A 16 8.68 4.02 13.52
N VAL A 17 7.47 4.14 14.07
CA VAL A 17 6.57 5.28 13.83
C VAL A 17 6.76 6.29 14.97
N ASP A 18 7.31 7.46 14.65
CA ASP A 18 7.51 8.55 15.61
C ASP A 18 6.28 9.46 15.68
N LEU A 19 5.49 9.31 16.75
CA LEU A 19 4.21 10.00 16.96
C LEU A 19 4.34 11.35 17.70
N VAL A 20 5.55 11.92 17.81
CA VAL A 20 5.84 13.01 18.76
C VAL A 20 5.56 14.43 18.21
N ASN A 21 5.25 14.58 16.92
CA ASN A 21 4.94 15.90 16.33
C ASN A 21 3.44 16.22 16.28
N ASN A 22 3.13 17.49 16.52
CA ASN A 22 1.79 18.08 16.66
C ASN A 22 0.79 17.59 15.57
N ASN A 23 -0.30 16.91 15.98
CA ASN A 23 -1.26 16.21 15.10
C ASN A 23 -2.18 17.11 14.23
N GLU A 24 -1.71 18.28 13.79
CA GLU A 24 -2.45 19.12 12.84
C GLU A 24 -2.45 18.44 11.46
N GLY A 25 -3.54 17.73 11.14
CA GLY A 25 -3.69 16.98 9.89
C GLY A 25 -3.62 15.46 10.03
N VAL A 26 -3.58 14.92 11.26
CA VAL A 26 -3.67 13.47 11.53
C VAL A 26 -5.01 13.13 12.19
N LEU A 27 -5.77 12.22 11.60
CA LEU A 27 -7.05 11.73 12.12
C LEU A 27 -6.93 10.25 12.52
N LEU A 28 -7.33 9.92 13.75
CA LEU A 28 -7.35 8.56 14.27
C LEU A 28 -8.81 8.09 14.40
N TYR A 29 -9.15 6.99 13.73
CA TYR A 29 -10.47 6.35 13.82
C TYR A 29 -10.34 4.92 14.34
N LYS A 30 -11.28 4.49 15.19
CA LYS A 30 -11.55 3.06 15.38
C LYS A 30 -12.48 2.61 14.25
N TRP A 31 -12.21 1.45 13.66
CA TRP A 31 -13.09 0.81 12.69
C TRP A 31 -13.41 -0.61 13.16
N ASP A 32 -14.66 -1.03 12.98
CA ASP A 32 -15.11 -2.39 13.21
C ASP A 32 -15.28 -3.03 11.82
N SER A 33 -14.42 -3.99 11.46
CA SER A 33 -14.47 -4.69 10.17
C SER A 33 -14.99 -6.12 10.33
N SER A 34 -15.40 -6.76 9.24
CA SER A 34 -15.70 -8.20 9.20
C SER A 34 -14.51 -9.12 9.52
N TYR A 35 -13.30 -8.56 9.62
CA TYR A 35 -12.06 -9.25 9.98
C TYR A 35 -11.57 -8.91 11.40
N GLY A 36 -12.38 -8.18 12.18
CA GLY A 36 -12.06 -7.74 13.54
C GLY A 36 -12.10 -6.21 13.67
N ASN A 37 -12.02 -5.72 14.90
CA ASN A 37 -11.86 -4.28 15.10
C ASN A 37 -10.40 -3.88 14.88
N GLY A 38 -10.17 -2.58 14.67
CA GLY A 38 -8.84 -2.02 14.53
C GLY A 38 -8.82 -0.50 14.62
N TYR A 39 -7.68 0.07 14.26
CA TYR A 39 -7.45 1.52 14.24
C TYR A 39 -6.93 1.93 12.86
N ALA A 40 -7.34 3.10 12.38
CA ALA A 40 -6.83 3.69 11.14
C ALA A 40 -6.34 5.11 11.41
N MET A 41 -5.12 5.41 10.95
CA MET A 41 -4.50 6.74 11.01
C MET A 41 -4.44 7.33 9.61
N PHE A 42 -5.12 8.46 9.41
CA PHE A 42 -5.13 9.21 8.17
C PHE A 42 -4.29 10.46 8.32
N PHE A 43 -3.41 10.72 7.37
CA PHE A 43 -2.63 11.94 7.22
C PHE A 43 -3.14 12.64 5.95
N ASN A 44 -3.40 13.95 6.03
CA ASN A 44 -3.93 14.72 4.90
C ASN A 44 -2.83 15.35 4.02
N SER A 45 -1.57 15.30 4.43
CA SER A 45 -0.41 15.87 3.74
C SER A 45 0.89 15.28 4.32
N PRO A 46 1.50 14.24 3.72
CA PRO A 46 1.05 13.54 2.51
C PRO A 46 -0.28 12.81 2.73
N ASP A 47 -0.98 12.51 1.64
CA ASP A 47 -2.10 11.56 1.66
C ASP A 47 -1.56 10.17 1.99
N LEU A 48 -1.86 9.71 3.21
CA LEU A 48 -1.38 8.44 3.75
C LEU A 48 -2.40 7.90 4.75
N ASN A 49 -2.75 6.63 4.63
CA ASN A 49 -3.64 5.92 5.52
C ASN A 49 -2.94 4.65 6.03
N LEU A 50 -2.91 4.47 7.35
CA LEU A 50 -2.26 3.33 8.02
C LEU A 50 -3.30 2.59 8.87
N GLY A 51 -3.62 1.36 8.49
CA GLY A 51 -4.55 0.49 9.22
C GLY A 51 -3.84 -0.52 10.12
N PHE A 52 -4.29 -0.62 11.37
CA PHE A 52 -3.74 -1.49 12.41
C PHE A 52 -4.81 -2.39 13.02
N SER A 53 -4.43 -3.59 13.49
CA SER A 53 -5.27 -4.46 14.32
C SER A 53 -5.42 -3.93 15.76
N GLU A 54 -6.35 -4.46 16.59
CA GLU A 54 -6.40 -4.11 18.04
C GLU A 54 -5.17 -4.58 18.85
N GLN A 55 -4.26 -5.39 18.28
CA GLN A 55 -2.95 -5.68 18.87
C GLN A 55 -1.87 -4.65 18.49
N GLY A 56 -2.20 -3.70 17.61
CA GLY A 56 -1.30 -2.66 17.12
C GLY A 56 -0.37 -3.08 15.98
N THR A 57 -0.65 -4.22 15.31
CA THR A 57 0.11 -4.61 14.11
C THR A 57 -0.41 -3.86 12.89
N LEU A 58 0.48 -3.31 12.07
CA LEU A 58 0.15 -2.71 10.79
C LEU A 58 -0.33 -3.81 9.82
N ILE A 59 -1.51 -3.62 9.22
CA ILE A 59 -2.16 -4.57 8.30
C ILE A 59 -2.51 -3.94 6.96
N PHE A 60 -2.41 -2.61 6.86
CA PHE A 60 -2.81 -1.84 5.69
C PHE A 60 -2.00 -0.53 5.59
N ILE A 61 -1.54 -0.23 4.38
CA ILE A 61 -0.98 1.06 3.97
C ILE A 61 -1.68 1.48 2.67
N GLU A 62 -2.16 2.71 2.60
CA GLU A 62 -2.51 3.39 1.35
C GLU A 62 -1.74 4.70 1.30
N ALA A 63 -0.97 4.93 0.25
CA ALA A 63 -0.18 6.15 0.06
C ALA A 63 -0.55 6.79 -1.28
N GLY A 64 -0.72 8.11 -1.27
CA GLY A 64 -1.18 8.92 -2.39
C GLY A 64 -0.44 10.25 -2.51
N GLU A 65 -1.16 11.30 -2.91
CA GLU A 65 -0.57 12.59 -3.26
C GLU A 65 0.36 13.16 -2.16
N GLY A 66 1.55 13.59 -2.59
CA GLY A 66 2.55 14.19 -1.73
C GLY A 66 3.44 13.20 -0.97
N TYR A 67 3.13 11.90 -0.94
CA TYR A 67 4.03 10.91 -0.31
C TYR A 67 5.36 10.81 -1.07
N GLN A 68 6.48 10.98 -0.35
CA GLN A 68 7.84 11.03 -0.93
C GLN A 68 8.67 9.75 -0.75
N GLY A 69 8.16 8.79 0.02
CA GLY A 69 8.87 7.54 0.32
C GLY A 69 8.77 6.52 -0.83
N GLU A 70 9.62 5.51 -0.77
CA GLU A 70 9.52 4.30 -1.60
C GLU A 70 8.46 3.39 -0.98
N ILE A 71 7.52 2.91 -1.79
CA ILE A 71 6.37 2.11 -1.32
C ILE A 71 6.48 0.66 -1.80
N PHE A 72 7.20 0.42 -2.90
CA PHE A 72 7.45 -0.91 -3.44
C PHE A 72 8.89 -1.03 -3.98
N ASP A 73 9.37 -2.27 -4.07
CA ASP A 73 10.74 -2.61 -4.46
C ASP A 73 11.12 -2.06 -5.85
N GLY A 74 12.41 -1.84 -6.04
CA GLY A 74 12.93 -1.12 -7.21
C GLY A 74 12.87 0.41 -7.09
N GLY A 75 12.40 0.94 -5.96
CA GLY A 75 12.35 2.38 -5.67
C GLY A 75 11.10 3.07 -6.20
N ILE A 76 9.99 2.33 -6.28
CA ILE A 76 8.70 2.81 -6.81
C ILE A 76 8.05 3.80 -5.83
N LYS A 77 7.59 4.94 -6.38
CA LYS A 77 7.04 6.10 -5.67
C LYS A 77 5.74 6.54 -6.33
N ILE A 78 4.97 7.37 -5.62
CA ILE A 78 3.88 8.12 -6.24
C ILE A 78 4.44 9.02 -7.33
N GLY A 79 3.83 8.99 -8.51
CA GLY A 79 4.31 9.65 -9.73
C GLY A 79 5.33 8.85 -10.56
N SER A 80 5.80 7.67 -10.10
CA SER A 80 6.52 6.71 -10.96
C SER A 80 5.59 6.18 -12.06
N ARG A 81 6.15 5.72 -13.19
CA ARG A 81 5.35 5.10 -14.25
C ARG A 81 5.01 3.67 -13.86
N ILE A 82 3.83 3.19 -14.25
CA ILE A 82 3.40 1.82 -13.96
C ILE A 82 4.35 0.79 -14.60
N ALA A 83 4.87 1.06 -15.80
CA ALA A 83 5.84 0.18 -16.47
C ALA A 83 7.27 0.20 -15.87
N ASP A 84 7.55 1.01 -14.85
CA ASP A 84 8.81 0.93 -14.09
C ASP A 84 8.76 -0.18 -13.00
N ILE A 85 7.58 -0.73 -12.70
CA ILE A 85 7.42 -1.88 -11.80
C ILE A 85 7.98 -3.14 -12.48
N ASN A 86 9.03 -3.72 -11.87
CA ASN A 86 9.67 -4.94 -12.35
C ASN A 86 8.91 -6.20 -11.87
N HIS A 87 7.64 -6.31 -12.24
CA HIS A 87 6.75 -7.43 -11.91
C HIS A 87 5.65 -7.57 -12.99
N GLU A 88 5.07 -8.76 -13.16
CA GLU A 88 3.85 -8.89 -13.96
C GLU A 88 2.68 -8.21 -13.24
N LEU A 89 1.86 -7.49 -14.00
CA LEU A 89 0.70 -6.73 -13.55
C LEU A 89 -0.51 -7.12 -14.37
N VAL A 90 -1.67 -7.23 -13.72
CA VAL A 90 -2.97 -7.49 -14.37
C VAL A 90 -3.96 -6.43 -13.89
N LEU A 91 -4.68 -5.81 -14.83
CA LEU A 91 -5.73 -4.84 -14.55
C LEU A 91 -7.02 -5.54 -14.08
N ASP A 92 -7.64 -5.02 -13.01
CA ASP A 92 -9.07 -5.21 -12.75
C ASP A 92 -9.84 -3.98 -13.26
N ASP A 93 -10.46 -4.13 -14.43
CA ASP A 93 -11.35 -3.14 -15.08
C ASP A 93 -12.52 -2.68 -14.19
N THR A 94 -12.83 -3.42 -13.11
CA THR A 94 -13.91 -3.09 -12.17
C THR A 94 -13.46 -2.07 -11.12
N GLU A 95 -12.18 -2.08 -10.77
CA GLU A 95 -11.58 -1.25 -9.72
C GLU A 95 -10.59 -0.19 -10.25
N ASP A 96 -10.33 -0.18 -11.56
CA ASP A 96 -9.28 0.62 -12.23
C ASP A 96 -7.89 0.41 -11.59
N ALA A 97 -7.59 -0.84 -11.19
CA ALA A 97 -6.46 -1.20 -10.35
C ALA A 97 -5.53 -2.25 -10.97
N HIS A 98 -4.23 -2.00 -10.98
CA HIS A 98 -3.21 -2.96 -11.40
C HIS A 98 -2.74 -3.78 -10.20
N TYR A 99 -3.04 -5.07 -10.20
CA TYR A 99 -2.58 -6.03 -9.19
C TYR A 99 -1.28 -6.70 -9.61
N LEU A 100 -0.41 -7.03 -8.65
CA LEU A 100 0.71 -7.93 -8.88
C LEU A 100 0.20 -9.31 -9.33
N ALA A 101 0.89 -9.95 -10.28
CA ALA A 101 0.56 -11.30 -10.76
C ALA A 101 1.80 -12.22 -10.80
N ASP A 102 1.61 -13.50 -10.48
CA ASP A 102 2.69 -14.52 -10.53
C ASP A 102 3.13 -14.84 -11.97
N ASP A 103 4.19 -15.64 -12.14
CA ASP A 103 4.71 -16.11 -13.44
C ASP A 103 3.67 -16.86 -14.34
N LYS A 104 2.41 -16.99 -13.91
CA LYS A 104 1.29 -17.60 -14.63
C LYS A 104 0.13 -16.61 -14.83
N GLY A 105 0.31 -15.33 -14.53
CA GLY A 105 -0.72 -14.30 -14.58
C GLY A 105 -1.79 -14.42 -13.49
N GLN A 106 -1.52 -15.10 -12.36
CA GLN A 106 -2.47 -15.19 -11.24
C GLN A 106 -2.23 -14.07 -10.23
N PHE A 107 -3.29 -13.37 -9.84
CA PHE A 107 -3.23 -12.30 -8.84
C PHE A 107 -2.51 -12.73 -7.55
N ILE A 108 -1.58 -11.90 -7.11
CA ILE A 108 -0.93 -11.97 -5.81
C ILE A 108 -1.63 -10.98 -4.89
N ASP A 109 -2.51 -11.50 -4.04
CA ASP A 109 -3.22 -10.71 -3.03
C ASP A 109 -2.23 -9.93 -2.15
N GLY A 110 -2.49 -8.64 -1.98
CA GLY A 110 -1.83 -7.82 -0.96
C GLY A 110 -1.16 -6.54 -1.45
N ILE A 111 -0.93 -6.36 -2.76
CA ILE A 111 -0.42 -5.10 -3.30
C ILE A 111 -1.10 -4.76 -4.62
N PHE A 112 -1.57 -3.52 -4.75
CA PHE A 112 -2.04 -2.97 -6.02
C PHE A 112 -1.75 -1.48 -6.18
N PHE A 113 -1.80 -1.04 -7.44
CA PHE A 113 -1.47 0.30 -7.88
C PHE A 113 -2.68 0.90 -8.62
N LEU A 114 -2.99 2.18 -8.38
CA LEU A 114 -3.93 2.93 -9.22
C LEU A 114 -3.12 3.83 -10.15
N ALA A 115 -3.04 3.45 -11.43
CA ALA A 115 -2.27 4.15 -12.45
C ALA A 115 -3.07 4.33 -13.76
N GLY A 116 -4.35 4.70 -13.63
CA GLY A 116 -5.29 4.80 -14.76
C GLY A 116 -5.90 3.45 -15.13
N GLY A 117 -7.18 3.46 -15.54
CA GLY A 117 -7.93 2.27 -15.95
C GLY A 117 -7.60 1.79 -17.37
N GLU A 118 -6.31 1.68 -17.70
CA GLU A 118 -5.82 1.18 -18.99
C GLU A 118 -4.73 0.12 -18.75
N GLU A 119 -4.66 -0.90 -19.61
CA GLU A 119 -3.66 -1.95 -19.50
C GLU A 119 -2.24 -1.39 -19.67
N VAL A 120 -1.26 -1.95 -18.94
CA VAL A 120 0.14 -1.47 -18.96
C VAL A 120 0.76 -1.52 -20.38
N ILE A 121 0.29 -2.43 -21.23
CA ILE A 121 0.71 -2.53 -22.63
C ILE A 121 0.15 -1.39 -23.51
N ASP A 122 -1.03 -0.86 -23.18
CA ASP A 122 -1.70 0.20 -23.92
C ASP A 122 -1.23 1.58 -23.43
N ASN A 123 -0.91 1.74 -22.14
CA ASN A 123 -0.42 2.99 -21.55
C ASN A 123 0.71 2.79 -20.51
N PRO A 124 1.94 2.44 -20.95
CA PRO A 124 3.06 2.16 -20.05
C PRO A 124 3.58 3.40 -19.29
N ASP A 125 3.34 4.60 -19.81
CA ASP A 125 3.77 5.87 -19.20
C ASP A 125 2.75 6.42 -18.17
N ALA A 126 1.65 5.70 -17.92
CA ALA A 126 0.67 6.08 -16.90
C ALA A 126 1.31 6.14 -15.50
N THR A 127 1.00 7.21 -14.76
CA THR A 127 1.64 7.49 -13.47
C THR A 127 0.85 6.91 -12.31
N ILE A 128 1.54 6.21 -11.40
CA ILE A 128 1.00 5.68 -10.15
C ILE A 128 0.54 6.85 -9.27
N GLY A 129 -0.78 6.98 -9.09
CA GLY A 129 -1.40 8.00 -8.24
C GLY A 129 -1.61 7.53 -6.80
N VAL A 130 -1.87 6.23 -6.62
CA VAL A 130 -2.04 5.58 -5.31
C VAL A 130 -1.37 4.21 -5.33
N VAL A 131 -0.77 3.80 -4.21
CA VAL A 131 -0.38 2.41 -3.94
C VAL A 131 -1.11 1.95 -2.68
N ARG A 132 -1.66 0.73 -2.71
CA ARG A 132 -2.23 0.08 -1.53
C ARG A 132 -1.52 -1.24 -1.24
N VAL A 133 -1.22 -1.47 0.03
CA VAL A 133 -0.59 -2.68 0.57
C VAL A 133 -1.47 -3.20 1.71
N TYR A 134 -1.84 -4.48 1.67
CA TYR A 134 -2.70 -5.16 2.64
C TYR A 134 -2.11 -6.52 3.02
N ASN A 135 -2.15 -6.86 4.31
CA ASN A 135 -1.78 -8.19 4.79
C ASN A 135 -3.03 -9.06 5.03
N TYR A 136 -3.50 -9.74 3.99
CA TYR A 136 -4.65 -10.66 4.06
C TYR A 136 -4.42 -11.92 4.92
N ASN A 137 -3.19 -12.19 5.34
CA ASN A 137 -2.86 -13.33 6.21
C ASN A 137 -3.10 -13.03 7.70
N PHE A 138 -3.48 -11.81 8.08
CA PHE A 138 -3.96 -11.50 9.42
C PHE A 138 -5.39 -12.04 9.64
N LYS A 139 -5.48 -13.27 10.17
CA LYS A 139 -6.70 -13.93 10.67
C LYS A 139 -6.52 -14.38 12.12
#